data_AF-A0A3B9FKB2-F1
#
_entry.id   AF-A0A3B9FKB2-F1
#
_cell.length_a   1.000
_cell.length_b   1.000
_cell.length_c   1.000
_cell.angle_alpha   90.00
_cell.angle_beta   90.00
_cell.angle_gamma   90.00
#
_symmetry.space_group_name_H-M   'P 1'
#
loop_
_entity.id
_entity.type
_entity.pdbx_description
1 polymer ?
#
loop_
_entity_poly.entity_id
_entity_poly.type
_entity_poly.pdbx_seq_one_letter_code
_entity_poly.pdbx_strand_id
1 'polypeptide(L)'
;EMIEEEDSEGSVVGLLGGMVLGGALTWLFGGGKQEEFLEDEVEWDDLGSLTAEEREFLSQLWRLEFQLEKAVKDEEWERAVVLLNVFEGCLRKAWTRFVPGNDAFTPSPKYLHEIEDLIGPSLKRFESAINLDPFARLSPKRRSELNGRQLSIDLDEWEFVFK
;
A
#
# COMPACT_ATOMS: atom_id res chain seq x y z
N GLU A 1 -8.99 -2.64 44.20
CA GLU A 1 -9.32 -3.21 42.88
C GLU A 1 -9.93 -2.10 42.04
N MET A 2 -9.72 -2.13 40.73
CA MET A 2 -9.83 -1.04 39.74
C MET A 2 -8.52 -0.28 39.53
N ILE A 3 -7.60 -0.96 38.86
CA ILE A 3 -6.67 -0.31 37.93
C ILE A 3 -7.52 -0.09 36.68
N GLU A 4 -7.73 1.17 36.31
CA GLU A 4 -8.35 1.55 35.05
C GLU A 4 -7.54 0.92 33.91
N GLU A 5 -8.24 0.16 33.06
CA GLU A 5 -7.68 -0.33 31.80
C GLU A 5 -7.32 0.92 30.98
N GLU A 6 -6.01 1.22 30.91
CA GLU A 6 -5.50 2.11 29.87
C GLU A 6 -5.87 1.46 28.55
N ASP A 7 -6.91 1.99 27.92
CA ASP A 7 -7.20 1.80 26.51
C ASP A 7 -5.90 2.02 25.77
N SER A 8 -5.30 0.90 25.34
CA SER A 8 -4.25 0.85 24.37
C SER A 8 -4.80 1.49 23.09
N GLU A 9 -4.65 2.81 22.98
CA GLU A 9 -4.65 3.56 21.72
C GLU A 9 -3.42 3.17 20.88
N GLY A 10 -3.27 1.86 20.68
CA GLY A 10 -2.28 1.23 19.83
C GLY A 10 -2.67 1.47 18.39
N SER A 11 -2.13 2.53 17.80
CA SER A 11 -1.94 2.70 16.36
C SER A 11 -3.21 2.81 15.50
N VAL A 12 -3.83 3.99 15.52
CA VAL A 12 -4.73 4.43 14.41
C VAL A 12 -3.99 4.46 13.06
N VAL A 13 -2.65 4.56 13.12
CA VAL A 13 -1.71 4.39 12.01
C VAL A 13 -1.62 2.89 11.67
N GLY A 14 -2.14 2.47 10.53
CA GLY A 14 -2.16 1.06 10.12
C GLY A 14 -3.53 0.39 10.07
N LEU A 15 -4.54 0.85 10.82
CA LEU A 15 -5.83 0.14 10.87
C LEU A 15 -6.64 0.26 9.57
N LEU A 16 -6.74 1.46 8.97
CA LEU A 16 -7.50 1.63 7.72
C LEU A 16 -6.66 1.35 6.47
N GLY A 17 -5.33 1.58 6.50
CA GLY A 17 -4.43 1.14 5.44
C GLY A 17 -4.41 -0.38 5.30
N GLY A 18 -4.42 -1.09 6.44
CA GLY A 18 -4.58 -2.54 6.50
C GLY A 18 -5.91 -3.02 5.92
N MET A 19 -7.02 -2.29 6.15
CA MET A 19 -8.32 -2.64 5.55
C MET A 19 -8.31 -2.49 4.02
N VAL A 20 -7.74 -1.41 3.47
CA VAL A 20 -7.64 -1.22 2.01
C VAL A 20 -6.72 -2.28 1.39
N LEU A 21 -5.56 -2.53 1.99
CA LEU A 21 -4.64 -3.57 1.54
C LEU A 21 -5.26 -4.97 1.61
N GLY A 22 -5.90 -5.32 2.73
CA GLY A 22 -6.57 -6.60 2.92
C GLY A 22 -7.75 -6.78 1.96
N GLY A 23 -8.50 -5.72 1.69
CA GLY A 23 -9.56 -5.69 0.67
C GLY A 23 -9.00 -5.97 -0.72
N ALA A 24 -7.92 -5.29 -1.11
CA ALA A 24 -7.27 -5.50 -2.40
C ALA A 24 -6.72 -6.93 -2.56
N LEU A 25 -6.05 -7.46 -1.54
CA LEU A 25 -5.53 -8.83 -1.55
C LEU A 25 -6.64 -9.88 -1.59
N THR A 26 -7.74 -9.65 -0.88
CA THR A 26 -8.93 -10.52 -0.94
C THR A 26 -9.58 -10.47 -2.32
N TRP A 27 -9.63 -9.29 -2.94
CA TRP A 27 -10.16 -9.17 -4.30
C TRP A 27 -9.31 -9.94 -5.31
N LEU A 28 -7.97 -9.80 -5.23
CA LEU A 28 -7.02 -10.46 -6.13
C LEU A 28 -6.97 -11.98 -5.94
N PHE A 29 -6.88 -12.46 -4.70
CA PHE A 29 -6.57 -13.87 -4.40
C PHE A 29 -7.70 -14.64 -3.69
N GLY A 30 -8.72 -13.95 -3.19
CA GLY A 30 -9.82 -14.50 -2.40
C GLY A 30 -11.13 -14.72 -3.17
N GLY A 31 -11.12 -14.59 -4.50
CA GLY A 31 -12.30 -14.81 -5.35
C GLY A 31 -13.21 -13.59 -5.53
N GLY A 32 -12.74 -12.38 -5.20
CA GLY A 32 -13.47 -11.13 -5.45
C GLY A 32 -13.42 -10.65 -6.90
N LYS A 33 -12.55 -11.24 -7.72
CA LYS A 33 -12.54 -11.11 -9.18
C LYS A 33 -13.81 -11.79 -9.70
N GLN A 34 -14.95 -11.10 -9.63
CA GLN A 34 -16.22 -11.56 -10.21
C GLN A 34 -15.97 -11.95 -11.67
N GLU A 35 -16.35 -13.17 -12.03
CA GLU A 35 -16.27 -13.77 -13.37
C GLU A 35 -17.06 -12.99 -14.46
N GLU A 36 -17.55 -11.78 -14.18
CA GLU A 36 -18.53 -11.05 -15.02
C GLU A 36 -17.94 -10.17 -16.14
N PHE A 37 -16.62 -10.05 -16.30
CA PHE A 37 -16.04 -9.01 -17.18
C PHE A 37 -15.15 -9.48 -18.34
N LEU A 38 -15.04 -10.78 -18.57
CA LEU A 38 -14.39 -11.26 -19.79
C LEU A 38 -15.49 -11.85 -20.67
N GLU A 39 -16.01 -11.05 -21.60
CA GLU A 39 -16.54 -11.63 -22.82
C GLU A 39 -15.42 -12.51 -23.39
N ASP A 40 -15.69 -13.81 -23.58
CA ASP A 40 -14.74 -14.84 -24.02
C ASP A 40 -14.07 -14.56 -25.40
N GLU A 41 -14.26 -13.36 -25.98
CA GLU A 41 -13.89 -12.99 -27.34
C GLU A 41 -13.00 -11.74 -27.47
N VAL A 42 -12.40 -11.21 -26.39
CA VAL A 42 -11.39 -10.14 -26.56
C VAL A 42 -10.02 -10.76 -26.83
N GLU A 43 -9.53 -10.65 -28.07
CA GLU A 43 -8.16 -11.07 -28.41
C GLU A 43 -7.14 -10.29 -27.57
N TRP A 44 -6.14 -11.00 -27.03
CA TRP A 44 -5.13 -10.48 -26.10
C TRP A 44 -4.35 -9.28 -26.65
N ASP A 45 -4.23 -9.22 -27.98
CA ASP A 45 -3.56 -8.14 -28.72
C ASP A 45 -4.42 -6.86 -28.82
N ASP A 46 -5.74 -6.94 -28.57
CA ASP A 46 -6.69 -5.83 -28.69
C ASP A 46 -6.92 -5.08 -27.37
N LEU A 47 -6.39 -5.56 -26.25
CA LEU A 47 -6.53 -4.91 -24.94
C LEU A 47 -5.80 -3.55 -24.84
N GLY A 48 -4.97 -3.22 -25.82
CA GLY A 48 -4.22 -1.97 -25.89
C GLY A 48 -3.05 -1.91 -24.89
N SER A 49 -2.67 -0.69 -24.50
CA SER A 49 -1.55 -0.43 -23.60
C SER A 49 -2.02 0.14 -22.27
N LEU A 50 -1.24 -0.07 -21.20
CA LEU A 50 -1.38 0.68 -19.96
C LEU A 50 -1.46 2.20 -20.24
N THR A 51 -2.30 2.89 -19.49
CA THR A 51 -2.40 4.35 -19.53
C THR A 51 -1.13 4.99 -18.94
N ALA A 52 -0.93 6.28 -19.19
CA ALA A 52 0.18 7.01 -18.57
C ALA A 52 0.10 6.98 -17.05
N GLU A 53 -1.10 7.14 -16.50
CA GLU A 53 -1.34 7.19 -15.06
C GLU A 53 -1.13 5.83 -14.39
N GLU A 54 -1.53 4.72 -15.03
CA GLU A 54 -1.24 3.36 -14.52
C GLU A 54 0.26 3.07 -14.52
N ARG A 55 0.99 3.47 -15.58
CA ARG A 55 2.45 3.33 -15.62
C ARG A 55 3.13 4.15 -14.51
N GLU A 56 2.65 5.36 -14.28
CA GLU A 56 3.15 6.23 -13.22
C GLU A 56 2.91 5.61 -11.83
N PHE A 57 1.69 5.16 -11.57
CA PHE A 57 1.34 4.43 -10.35
C PHE A 57 2.24 3.21 -10.14
N LEU A 58 2.42 2.36 -11.15
CA LEU A 58 3.28 1.17 -11.05
C LEU A 58 4.74 1.53 -10.76
N SER A 59 5.25 2.58 -11.40
CA SER A 59 6.60 3.09 -11.13
C SER A 59 6.74 3.55 -9.68
N GLN A 60 5.78 4.31 -9.15
CA GLN A 60 5.79 4.77 -7.77
C GLN A 60 5.66 3.61 -6.77
N LEU A 61 4.78 2.64 -7.03
CA LEU A 61 4.59 1.43 -6.22
C LEU A 61 5.87 0.62 -6.11
N TRP A 62 6.49 0.27 -7.24
CA TRP A 62 7.71 -0.54 -7.27
C TRP A 62 8.91 0.20 -6.67
N ARG A 63 8.98 1.53 -6.85
CA ARG A 63 10.00 2.35 -6.18
C ARG A 63 9.82 2.29 -4.65
N LEU A 64 8.60 2.42 -4.15
CA LEU A 64 8.32 2.34 -2.73
C LEU A 64 8.61 0.96 -2.15
N GLU A 65 8.20 -0.09 -2.86
CA GLU A 65 8.47 -1.49 -2.53
C GLU A 65 9.98 -1.74 -2.40
N PHE A 66 10.77 -1.35 -3.40
CA PHE A 66 12.22 -1.53 -3.39
C PHE A 66 12.87 -0.82 -2.19
N GLN A 67 12.42 0.40 -1.87
CA GLN A 67 12.95 1.15 -0.73
C GLN A 67 12.57 0.51 0.60
N LEU A 68 11.37 -0.04 0.69
CA LEU A 68 10.90 -0.74 1.89
C LEU A 68 11.65 -2.05 2.10
N GLU A 69 11.79 -2.87 1.05
CA GLU A 69 12.57 -4.11 1.10
C GLU A 69 14.01 -3.83 1.57
N LYS A 70 14.63 -2.79 1.04
CA LYS A 70 15.97 -2.36 1.47
C LYS A 70 15.98 -1.94 2.94
N ALA A 71 15.05 -1.09 3.37
CA ALA A 71 14.98 -0.64 4.76
C ALA A 71 14.76 -1.79 5.74
N VAL A 72 13.90 -2.76 5.40
CA VAL A 72 13.66 -3.96 6.21
C VAL A 72 14.91 -4.84 6.26
N LYS A 73 15.57 -5.07 5.13
CA LYS A 73 16.79 -5.88 5.05
C LYS A 73 17.95 -5.29 5.85
N ASP A 74 18.08 -3.97 5.81
CA ASP A 74 19.14 -3.23 6.51
C ASP A 74 18.75 -2.90 7.97
N GLU A 75 17.60 -3.39 8.45
CA GLU A 75 17.02 -3.12 9.78
C GLU A 75 16.85 -1.62 10.09
N GLU A 76 16.67 -0.79 9.07
CA GLU A 76 16.34 0.63 9.18
C GLU A 76 14.86 0.82 9.56
N TRP A 77 14.48 0.35 10.76
CA TRP A 77 13.07 0.28 11.19
C TRP A 77 12.34 1.62 11.15
N GLU A 78 13.02 2.72 11.47
CA GLU A 78 12.41 4.05 11.39
C GLU A 78 12.04 4.40 9.94
N ARG A 79 12.94 4.11 9.00
CA ARG A 79 12.67 4.33 7.57
C ARG A 79 11.56 3.42 7.08
N ALA A 80 11.54 2.15 7.52
CA ALA A 80 10.45 1.24 7.20
C ALA A 80 9.09 1.77 7.69
N VAL A 81 9.01 2.32 8.92
CA VAL A 81 7.80 2.98 9.42
C VAL A 81 7.39 4.15 8.53
N VAL A 82 8.32 5.01 8.15
CA VAL A 82 8.04 6.16 7.27
C VAL A 82 7.51 5.68 5.91
N LEU A 83 8.13 4.68 5.30
CA LEU A 83 7.73 4.15 4.00
C LEU A 83 6.37 3.44 4.05
N LEU A 84 6.05 2.76 5.15
CA LEU A 84 4.72 2.18 5.37
C LEU A 84 3.64 3.26 5.55
N ASN A 85 3.96 4.35 6.24
CA ASN A 85 3.05 5.50 6.35
C ASN A 85 2.82 6.19 5.00
N VAL A 86 3.87 6.30 4.18
CA VAL A 86 3.77 6.78 2.80
C VAL A 86 2.85 5.87 2.00
N PHE A 87 3.08 4.55 2.05
CA PHE A 87 2.25 3.55 1.37
C PHE A 87 0.77 3.68 1.75
N GLU A 88 0.48 3.73 3.05
CA GLU A 88 -0.88 3.91 3.56
C GLU A 88 -1.51 5.24 3.08
N GLY A 89 -0.74 6.33 3.11
CA GLY A 89 -1.18 7.63 2.60
C GLY A 89 -1.51 7.60 1.11
N CYS A 90 -0.70 6.90 0.32
CA CYS A 90 -0.92 6.74 -1.12
C CYS A 90 -2.17 5.89 -1.40
N LEU A 91 -2.33 4.73 -0.76
CA LEU A 91 -3.50 3.86 -0.91
C LEU A 91 -4.82 4.60 -0.69
N ARG A 92 -4.87 5.51 0.29
CA ARG A 92 -6.08 6.26 0.67
C ARG A 92 -6.36 7.49 -0.21
N LYS A 93 -5.39 7.93 -1.01
CA LYS A 93 -5.49 9.19 -1.76
C LYS A 93 -5.08 9.03 -3.22
N ALA A 94 -3.77 8.96 -3.45
CA ALA A 94 -3.20 9.00 -4.79
C ALA A 94 -3.52 7.74 -5.60
N TRP A 95 -3.55 6.58 -4.94
CA TRP A 95 -3.59 5.27 -5.60
C TRP A 95 -4.95 4.58 -5.52
N THR A 96 -5.95 5.17 -4.86
CA THR A 96 -7.25 4.54 -4.61
C THR A 96 -7.91 4.03 -5.88
N ARG A 97 -7.77 4.75 -7.01
CA ARG A 97 -8.34 4.37 -8.31
C ARG A 97 -7.63 3.20 -9.02
N PHE A 98 -6.42 2.83 -8.59
CA PHE A 98 -5.60 1.77 -9.20
C PHE A 98 -5.58 0.48 -8.39
N VAL A 99 -6.15 0.52 -7.19
CA VAL A 99 -6.18 -0.61 -6.25
C VAL A 99 -7.59 -1.17 -6.22
N PRO A 100 -7.78 -2.49 -6.39
CA PRO A 100 -9.12 -3.09 -6.43
C PRO A 100 -9.79 -3.12 -5.05
N GLY A 101 -11.09 -3.42 -5.04
CA GLY A 101 -11.88 -3.56 -3.80
C GLY A 101 -12.47 -2.26 -3.26
N ASN A 102 -12.61 -1.23 -4.10
CA ASN A 102 -13.30 0.03 -3.77
C ASN A 102 -14.01 0.62 -5.01
N ASP A 103 -14.96 1.53 -4.77
CA ASP A 103 -15.80 2.13 -5.83
C ASP A 103 -15.06 3.08 -6.78
N ALA A 104 -13.88 3.60 -6.38
CA ALA A 104 -13.07 4.46 -7.24
C ALA A 104 -12.19 3.66 -8.21
N PHE A 105 -12.09 2.34 -8.03
CA PHE A 105 -11.30 1.46 -8.88
C PHE A 105 -11.88 1.41 -10.30
N THR A 106 -11.20 2.07 -11.23
CA THR A 106 -11.65 2.25 -12.62
C THR A 106 -10.48 1.98 -13.59
N PRO A 107 -10.03 0.72 -13.67
CA PRO A 107 -8.85 0.34 -14.44
C PRO A 107 -9.10 0.34 -15.95
N SER A 108 -8.03 0.48 -16.74
CA SER A 108 -8.10 0.11 -18.16
C SER A 108 -8.26 -1.41 -18.33
N PRO A 109 -8.81 -1.88 -19.47
CA PRO A 109 -8.92 -3.31 -19.74
C PRO A 109 -7.57 -4.05 -19.64
N LYS A 110 -6.50 -3.47 -20.19
CA LYS A 110 -5.14 -4.03 -20.11
C LYS A 110 -4.68 -4.19 -18.67
N TYR A 111 -4.82 -3.14 -17.87
CA TYR A 111 -4.38 -3.17 -16.48
C TYR A 111 -5.20 -4.16 -15.65
N LEU A 112 -6.55 -4.15 -15.77
CA LEU A 112 -7.43 -5.08 -15.06
C LEU A 112 -7.08 -6.54 -15.37
N HIS A 113 -6.75 -6.81 -16.63
CA HIS A 113 -6.37 -8.13 -17.09
C HIS A 113 -5.08 -8.63 -16.42
N GLU A 114 -4.05 -7.78 -16.34
CA GLU A 114 -2.72 -8.11 -15.81
C GLU A 114 -2.53 -7.77 -14.33
N ILE A 115 -3.56 -7.26 -13.65
CA ILE A 115 -3.44 -6.60 -12.35
C ILE A 115 -2.80 -7.48 -11.28
N GLU A 116 -3.14 -8.78 -11.29
CA GLU A 116 -2.60 -9.73 -10.31
C GLU A 116 -1.08 -9.83 -10.40
N ASP A 117 -0.52 -9.86 -11.61
CA ASP A 117 0.92 -9.93 -11.83
C ASP A 117 1.59 -8.57 -11.60
N LEU A 118 0.91 -7.47 -11.97
CA LEU A 118 1.46 -6.13 -11.89
C LEU A 118 1.61 -5.62 -10.45
N ILE A 119 0.62 -5.86 -9.59
CA ILE A 119 0.62 -5.32 -8.21
C ILE A 119 0.52 -6.37 -7.12
N GLY A 120 0.03 -7.58 -7.41
CA GLY A 120 -0.20 -8.62 -6.40
C GLY A 120 1.04 -8.96 -5.57
N PRO A 121 2.23 -9.20 -6.19
CA PRO A 121 3.47 -9.45 -5.46
C PRO A 121 3.86 -8.28 -4.54
N SER A 122 3.76 -7.04 -5.03
CA SER A 122 4.07 -5.84 -4.25
C SER A 122 3.18 -5.72 -3.03
N LEU A 123 1.86 -5.87 -3.19
CA LEU A 123 0.90 -5.81 -2.08
C LEU A 123 1.18 -6.87 -1.01
N LYS A 124 1.52 -8.12 -1.40
CA LYS A 124 1.93 -9.18 -0.46
C LYS A 124 3.21 -8.85 0.31
N ARG A 125 4.17 -8.16 -0.32
CA ARG A 125 5.39 -7.70 0.36
C ARG A 125 5.10 -6.59 1.36
N PHE A 126 4.24 -5.64 1.01
CA PHE A 126 3.77 -4.62 1.95
C PHE A 126 3.06 -5.24 3.15
N GLU A 127 2.16 -6.20 2.92
CA GLU A 127 1.50 -6.96 4.00
C GLU A 127 2.54 -7.66 4.89
N SER A 128 3.52 -8.32 4.29
CA SER A 128 4.61 -8.99 5.03
C SER A 128 5.41 -7.99 5.88
N ALA A 129 5.74 -6.82 5.32
CA ALA A 129 6.46 -5.78 6.03
C ALA A 129 5.66 -5.15 7.17
N ILE A 130 4.34 -4.99 7.01
CA ILE A 130 3.42 -4.56 8.08
C ILE A 130 3.43 -5.59 9.21
N ASN A 131 3.36 -6.89 8.87
CA ASN A 131 3.36 -7.99 9.85
C ASN A 131 4.67 -8.13 10.63
N LEU A 132 5.78 -7.57 10.14
CA LEU A 132 7.03 -7.48 10.92
C LEU A 132 6.95 -6.49 12.10
N ASP A 133 5.91 -5.65 12.10
CA ASP A 133 5.67 -4.55 13.03
C ASP A 133 6.91 -3.66 13.25
N PRO A 134 7.34 -2.89 12.23
CA PRO A 134 8.51 -2.01 12.34
C PRO A 134 8.38 -0.97 13.45
N PHE A 135 7.15 -0.57 13.80
CA PHE A 135 6.92 0.40 14.86
C PHE A 135 7.25 -0.17 16.25
N ALA A 136 6.88 -1.43 16.53
CA ALA A 136 7.27 -2.11 17.77
C ALA A 136 8.79 -2.32 17.90
N ARG A 137 9.53 -2.34 16.78
CA ARG A 137 11.00 -2.43 16.77
C ARG A 137 11.68 -1.15 17.23
N LEU A 138 10.96 -0.03 17.31
CA LEU A 138 11.51 1.26 17.77
C LEU A 138 11.49 1.39 19.30
N SER A 139 12.48 2.11 19.82
CA SER A 139 12.49 2.49 21.25
C SER A 139 11.24 3.33 21.60
N PRO A 140 10.72 3.25 22.84
CA PRO A 140 9.54 4.03 23.25
C PRO A 140 9.73 5.54 23.03
N LYS A 141 10.92 6.06 23.31
CA LYS A 141 11.27 7.47 23.06
C LYS A 141 11.11 7.81 21.59
N ARG A 142 11.63 6.98 20.69
CA ARG A 142 11.57 7.25 19.25
C ARG A 142 10.15 7.14 18.70
N ARG A 143 9.35 6.20 19.22
CA ARG A 143 7.91 6.12 18.91
C ARG A 143 7.18 7.42 19.26
N SER A 144 7.44 7.97 20.44
CA SER A 144 6.84 9.24 20.86
C SER A 144 7.28 10.43 20.00
N GLU A 145 8.52 10.45 19.51
CA GLU A 145 9.02 11.52 18.63
C GLU A 145 8.42 11.46 17.22
N LEU A 146 8.06 10.26 16.74
CA LEU A 146 7.46 10.08 15.41
C LEU A 146 5.95 10.34 15.43
N ASN A 147 5.28 10.05 16.55
CA ASN A 147 3.85 10.31 16.72
C ASN A 147 3.54 11.81 16.59
N GLY A 148 2.53 12.13 15.76
CA GLY A 148 2.03 13.50 15.60
C GLY A 148 2.80 14.38 14.61
N ARG A 149 3.91 13.89 14.03
CA ARG A 149 4.63 14.63 12.98
C ARG A 149 3.92 14.48 11.63
N GLN A 150 3.78 15.59 10.91
CA GLN A 150 3.18 15.57 9.59
C GLN A 150 4.27 15.37 8.53
N LEU A 151 4.10 14.35 7.69
CA LEU A 151 4.99 14.10 6.56
C LEU A 151 4.41 14.70 5.28
N SER A 152 5.20 15.51 4.59
CA SER A 152 4.96 15.95 3.22
C SER A 152 5.79 15.09 2.28
N ILE A 153 5.19 14.66 1.17
CA ILE A 153 5.81 13.72 0.25
C ILE A 153 5.63 14.26 -1.17
N ASP A 154 6.74 14.35 -1.91
CA ASP A 154 6.73 14.40 -3.36
C ASP A 154 7.14 13.02 -3.87
N LEU A 155 6.21 12.31 -4.53
CA LEU A 155 6.45 10.94 -5.01
C LEU A 155 7.27 10.90 -6.31
N ASP A 156 7.25 11.99 -7.08
CA ASP A 156 7.95 12.08 -8.35
C ASP A 156 9.42 12.40 -8.10
N GLU A 157 9.67 13.41 -7.25
CA GLU A 157 11.02 13.80 -6.83
C GLU A 157 11.57 12.91 -5.71
N TRP A 158 10.71 12.17 -5.01
CA TRP A 158 11.04 11.29 -3.88
C TRP A 158 11.61 12.02 -2.69
N GLU A 159 11.01 13.17 -2.40
CA GLU A 159 11.37 14.03 -1.28
C GLU A 159 10.40 13.84 -0.12
N PHE A 160 10.95 13.57 1.07
CA PHE A 160 10.20 13.34 2.30
C PHE A 160 10.56 14.42 3.32
N VAL A 161 9.62 15.33 3.58
CA VAL A 161 9.84 16.47 4.49
C VAL A 161 8.89 16.36 5.67
N PHE A 162 9.45 16.22 6.87
CA PHE A 162 8.66 16.38 8.09
C PHE A 162 8.40 17.86 8.34
N LYS A 163 7.12 18.22 8.48
CA LYS A 163 6.66 19.54 8.90
C LYS A 163 6.65 19.65 10.42
#